data_AF-A0A158PI87-F1
#
_entry.id   AF-A0A158PI87-F1
#
_cell.length_a   1.000
_cell.length_b   1.000
_cell.length_c   1.000
_cell.angle_alpha   90.00
_cell.angle_beta   90.00
_cell.angle_gamma   90.00
#
_symmetry.space_group_name_H-M   'P 1'
#
loop_
_entity.id
_entity.type
_entity.pdbx_description
1 polymer ?
#
loop_
_entity_poly.entity_id
_entity_poly.type
_entity_poly.pdbx_seq_one_letter_code
_entity_poly.pdbx_strand_id
1 'polypeptide(L)'
;MSSDTVADHYNSVRQEDIVGRADSRIFYMRNLNNWMKSELIQESSSSLLRPRVLDLACGKGGDLRKWKVANIESIVMADVAKVSLHHAEERYKQMLQRERYGLFSAEFVHADCCKENLKSKISSHSEFDLVSCQFALHYSFIDEQSARTFLRNATETLRPGGYLIGTLPDAERIVWSVRENDGEFRNSVCTIRYDNKDELQSPPLFGAKFHFTLDSQVNCPEFLAYFPLVMQ
;
A
#
# COMPACT_ATOMS: atom_id res chain seq x y z
N MET A 1 -3.86 17.60 4.10
CA MET A 1 -2.69 16.79 4.49
C MET A 1 -1.90 16.51 3.23
N SER A 2 -0.58 16.70 3.17
CA SER A 2 0.16 16.40 1.94
C SER A 2 0.70 14.97 1.98
N SER A 3 1.00 14.41 0.80
CA SER A 3 1.74 13.17 0.64
C SER A 3 3.07 13.16 1.41
N ASP A 4 3.65 14.34 1.66
CA ASP A 4 4.85 14.51 2.50
C ASP A 4 4.60 14.08 3.94
N THR A 5 3.43 14.36 4.52
CA THR A 5 3.16 13.96 5.91
C THR A 5 3.03 12.43 6.04
N VAL A 6 2.48 11.76 5.03
CA VAL A 6 2.44 10.29 4.97
C VAL A 6 3.86 9.75 4.78
N ALA A 7 4.65 10.35 3.88
CA ALA A 7 6.03 9.96 3.64
C ALA A 7 6.89 10.10 4.90
N ASP A 8 6.78 11.21 5.62
CA ASP A 8 7.51 11.48 6.86
C ASP A 8 7.15 10.47 7.95
N HIS A 9 5.86 10.13 8.08
CA HIS A 9 5.43 9.08 9.00
C HIS A 9 6.15 7.76 8.69
N TYR A 10 6.05 7.23 7.48
CA TYR A 10 6.66 5.94 7.11
C TYR A 10 8.19 5.96 7.13
N ASN A 11 8.82 7.10 6.87
CA ASN A 11 10.26 7.29 7.04
C ASN A 11 10.67 7.17 8.51
N SER A 12 9.86 7.72 9.43
CA SER A 12 10.14 7.72 10.88
C SER A 12 9.89 6.37 11.57
N VAL A 13 8.99 5.53 11.04
CA VAL A 13 8.67 4.22 11.63
C VAL A 13 9.92 3.32 11.59
N ARG A 14 10.50 3.04 12.77
CA ARG A 14 11.69 2.20 12.91
C ARG A 14 11.38 0.77 12.49
N GLN A 15 12.28 0.15 11.70
CA GLN A 15 12.25 -1.30 11.52
C GLN A 15 12.86 -1.95 12.75
N GLU A 16 12.03 -2.62 13.53
CA GLU A 16 12.50 -3.53 14.57
C GLU A 16 13.10 -4.78 13.93
N ASP A 17 14.18 -5.26 14.53
CA ASP A 17 14.84 -6.53 14.22
C ASP A 17 13.88 -7.70 14.47
N ILE A 18 14.20 -8.89 13.97
CA ILE A 18 13.35 -10.09 14.13
C ILE A 18 12.99 -10.34 15.60
N VAL A 19 13.94 -10.12 16.52
CA VAL A 19 13.74 -10.26 17.96
C VAL A 19 12.77 -9.20 18.49
N GLY A 20 12.99 -7.93 18.18
CA GLY A 20 12.09 -6.85 18.59
C GLY A 20 10.67 -6.98 18.02
N ARG A 21 10.52 -7.60 16.84
CA ARG A 21 9.20 -7.91 16.28
C ARG A 21 8.47 -9.01 17.03
N ALA A 22 9.18 -10.02 17.53
CA ALA A 22 8.57 -11.12 18.26
C ALA A 22 7.95 -10.65 19.59
N ASP A 23 8.53 -9.60 20.18
CA ASP A 23 8.04 -8.99 21.42
C ASP A 23 6.92 -7.96 21.19
N SER A 24 6.60 -7.63 19.93
CA SER A 24 5.54 -6.67 19.60
C SER A 24 4.15 -7.26 19.86
N ARG A 25 3.28 -6.46 20.48
CA ARG A 25 1.87 -6.82 20.75
C ARG A 25 1.11 -7.22 19.48
N ILE A 26 1.52 -6.70 18.33
CA ILE A 26 0.89 -6.96 17.03
C ILE A 26 1.62 -7.98 16.17
N PHE A 27 2.55 -8.76 16.74
CA PHE A 27 3.33 -9.77 16.02
C PHE A 27 2.47 -10.71 15.17
N TYR A 28 1.48 -11.36 15.78
CA TYR A 28 0.61 -12.32 15.08
C TYR A 28 -0.25 -11.65 14.01
N MET A 29 -0.70 -10.42 14.24
CA MET A 29 -1.48 -9.66 13.26
C MET A 29 -0.61 -9.25 12.06
N ARG A 30 0.66 -8.85 12.28
CA ARG A 30 1.62 -8.62 11.18
C ARG A 30 1.87 -9.89 10.37
N ASN A 31 1.93 -11.05 11.03
CA ASN A 31 2.09 -12.34 10.35
C ASN A 31 0.86 -12.68 9.52
N LEU A 32 -0.34 -12.49 10.07
CA LEU A 32 -1.60 -12.68 9.35
C LEU A 32 -1.70 -11.77 8.12
N ASN A 33 -1.41 -10.47 8.28
CA ASN A 33 -1.40 -9.53 7.16
C ASN A 33 -0.38 -9.93 6.09
N ASN A 34 0.81 -10.39 6.49
CA ASN A 34 1.80 -10.89 5.54
C ASN A 34 1.34 -12.16 4.82
N TRP A 35 0.68 -13.08 5.52
CA TRP A 35 0.14 -14.29 4.92
C TRP A 35 -0.97 -13.96 3.91
N MET A 36 -1.94 -13.11 4.28
CA MET A 36 -3.00 -12.67 3.36
C MET A 36 -2.42 -12.04 2.09
N LYS A 37 -1.39 -11.20 2.21
CA LYS A 37 -0.69 -10.64 1.04
C LYS A 37 0.02 -11.71 0.20
N SER A 38 0.62 -12.71 0.83
CA SER A 38 1.28 -13.81 0.11
C SER A 38 0.26 -14.61 -0.71
N GLU A 39 -0.87 -14.97 -0.12
CA GLU A 39 -1.93 -15.72 -0.82
C GLU A 39 -2.51 -14.90 -1.97
N LEU A 40 -2.86 -13.63 -1.74
CA LEU A 40 -3.41 -12.75 -2.78
C LEU A 40 -2.45 -12.59 -3.97
N ILE A 41 -1.15 -12.37 -3.70
CA ILE A 41 -0.13 -12.28 -4.75
C ILE A 41 0.02 -13.60 -5.50
N GLN A 42 0.04 -14.73 -4.78
CA GLN A 42 0.23 -16.05 -5.38
C GLN A 42 -0.95 -16.45 -6.26
N GLU A 43 -2.18 -16.21 -5.80
CA GLU A 43 -3.41 -16.48 -6.54
C GLU A 43 -3.44 -15.66 -7.83
N SER A 44 -3.20 -14.35 -7.73
CA SER A 44 -3.28 -13.41 -8.86
C SER A 44 -2.16 -13.59 -9.89
N SER A 45 -1.05 -14.22 -9.50
CA SER A 45 0.08 -14.53 -10.39
C SER A 45 0.04 -15.96 -10.94
N SER A 46 -0.79 -16.85 -10.39
CA SER A 46 -0.77 -18.29 -10.68
C SER A 46 -1.03 -18.66 -12.14
N SER A 47 -1.86 -17.87 -12.83
CA SER A 47 -2.22 -18.06 -14.24
C SER A 47 -1.30 -17.31 -15.21
N LEU A 48 -0.35 -16.51 -14.70
CA LEU A 48 0.52 -15.66 -15.50
C LEU A 48 1.91 -16.27 -15.62
N LEU A 49 2.42 -16.39 -16.85
CA LEU A 49 3.79 -16.87 -17.07
C LEU A 49 4.77 -15.72 -16.87
N ARG A 50 5.47 -15.71 -15.73
CA ARG A 50 6.48 -14.71 -15.37
C ARG A 50 5.98 -13.26 -15.57
N PRO A 51 4.96 -12.81 -14.83
CA PRO A 51 4.35 -11.51 -15.07
C PRO A 51 5.30 -10.34 -14.82
N ARG A 52 5.04 -9.21 -15.46
CA ARG A 52 5.61 -7.90 -15.13
C ARG A 52 4.70 -7.19 -14.14
N VAL A 53 5.28 -6.71 -13.06
CA VAL A 53 4.54 -6.18 -11.90
C VAL A 53 4.83 -4.70 -11.67
N LEU A 54 3.79 -3.93 -11.34
CA LEU A 54 3.92 -2.62 -10.72
C LEU A 54 3.50 -2.70 -9.25
N ASP A 55 4.39 -2.34 -8.34
CA ASP A 55 4.13 -2.30 -6.89
C ASP A 55 4.04 -0.84 -6.43
N LEU A 56 2.82 -0.35 -6.24
CA LEU A 56 2.50 1.01 -5.84
C LEU A 56 2.57 1.17 -4.32
N ALA A 57 3.19 2.26 -3.87
CA ALA A 57 3.45 2.52 -2.45
C ALA A 57 4.16 1.35 -1.78
N CYS A 58 5.23 0.88 -2.44
CA CYS A 58 5.95 -0.35 -2.08
C CYS A 58 6.68 -0.30 -0.72
N GLY A 59 6.77 0.89 -0.12
CA GLY A 59 7.42 1.17 1.14
C GLY A 59 8.88 0.68 1.15
N LYS A 60 9.25 -0.02 2.23
CA LYS A 60 10.60 -0.56 2.45
C LYS A 60 10.81 -1.93 1.78
N GLY A 61 10.04 -2.26 0.74
CA GLY A 61 10.13 -3.53 0.01
C GLY A 61 9.74 -4.76 0.84
N GLY A 62 8.61 -4.69 1.56
CA GLY A 62 8.11 -5.80 2.39
C GLY A 62 7.66 -7.03 1.60
N ASP A 63 7.31 -6.83 0.33
CA ASP A 63 6.71 -7.85 -0.54
C ASP A 63 7.69 -8.44 -1.56
N LEU A 64 8.95 -7.96 -1.61
CA LEU A 64 10.01 -8.46 -2.51
C LEU A 64 10.18 -10.00 -2.48
N ARG A 65 10.11 -10.62 -1.30
CA ARG A 65 10.22 -12.09 -1.19
C ARG A 65 8.98 -12.80 -1.74
N LYS A 66 7.80 -12.18 -1.63
CA LYS A 66 6.55 -12.72 -2.18
C LYS A 66 6.62 -12.70 -3.71
N TRP A 67 7.11 -11.59 -4.27
CA TRP A 67 7.37 -11.46 -5.70
C TRP A 67 8.41 -12.46 -6.24
N LYS A 68 9.43 -12.79 -5.43
CA LYS A 68 10.38 -13.86 -5.77
C LYS A 68 9.67 -15.21 -5.88
N VAL A 69 8.85 -15.56 -4.89
CA VAL A 69 8.10 -16.83 -4.87
C VAL A 69 7.11 -16.91 -6.03
N ALA A 70 6.46 -15.80 -6.38
CA ALA A 70 5.58 -15.67 -7.53
C ALA A 70 6.30 -15.76 -8.90
N ASN A 71 7.63 -15.90 -8.93
CA ASN A 71 8.44 -16.11 -10.13
C ASN A 71 8.18 -15.07 -11.25
N ILE A 72 8.11 -13.80 -10.88
CA ILE A 72 7.85 -12.70 -11.81
C ILE A 72 9.03 -12.46 -12.77
N GLU A 73 8.80 -11.79 -13.91
CA GLU A 73 9.87 -11.40 -14.83
C GLU A 73 10.59 -10.14 -14.33
N SER A 74 9.81 -9.09 -14.02
CA SER A 74 10.30 -7.78 -13.65
C SER A 74 9.31 -7.05 -12.74
N ILE A 75 9.83 -6.12 -11.94
CA ILE A 75 9.03 -5.27 -11.07
C ILE A 75 9.43 -3.81 -11.21
N VAL A 76 8.43 -2.92 -11.21
CA VAL A 76 8.61 -1.50 -10.95
C VAL A 76 8.05 -1.22 -9.55
N MET A 77 8.87 -0.65 -8.67
CA MET A 77 8.49 -0.33 -7.30
C MET A 77 8.44 1.19 -7.16
N ALA A 78 7.24 1.73 -6.91
CA ALA A 78 7.02 3.17 -6.80
C ALA A 78 6.67 3.57 -5.37
N ASP A 79 7.24 4.66 -4.88
CA ASP A 79 6.91 5.21 -3.57
C ASP A 79 7.17 6.72 -3.49
N VAL A 80 6.38 7.41 -2.67
CA VAL A 80 6.54 8.84 -2.37
C VAL A 80 7.65 9.09 -1.34
N ALA A 81 7.95 8.10 -0.51
CA ALA A 81 8.92 8.20 0.56
C ALA A 81 10.31 7.73 0.10
N LYS A 82 11.14 8.67 -0.38
CA LYS A 82 12.48 8.39 -0.91
C LYS A 82 13.36 7.50 -0.03
N VAL A 83 13.33 7.69 1.30
CA VAL A 83 14.12 6.87 2.24
C VAL A 83 13.59 5.43 2.29
N SER A 84 12.26 5.25 2.27
CA SER A 84 11.67 3.92 2.21
C SER A 84 12.01 3.20 0.91
N LEU A 85 11.96 3.91 -0.22
CA LEU A 85 12.34 3.39 -1.52
C LEU A 85 13.83 2.97 -1.55
N HIS A 86 14.72 3.76 -0.96
CA HIS A 86 16.14 3.40 -0.84
C HIS A 86 16.34 2.11 -0.04
N HIS A 87 15.65 1.94 1.09
CA HIS A 87 15.69 0.67 1.84
C HIS A 87 15.15 -0.52 1.04
N ALA A 88 14.15 -0.31 0.19
CA ALA A 88 13.64 -1.34 -0.71
C ALA A 88 14.73 -1.76 -1.74
N GLU A 89 15.43 -0.78 -2.31
CA GLU A 89 16.54 -1.01 -3.24
C GLU A 89 17.70 -1.77 -2.59
N GLU A 90 18.11 -1.39 -1.38
CA GLU A 90 19.14 -2.10 -0.61
C GLU A 90 18.73 -3.55 -0.31
N ARG A 91 17.48 -3.76 0.10
CA ARG A 91 16.94 -5.10 0.36
C ARG A 91 16.96 -5.96 -0.89
N TYR A 92 16.57 -5.41 -2.04
CA TYR A 92 16.63 -6.10 -3.31
C TYR A 92 18.08 -6.46 -3.69
N LYS A 93 19.05 -5.55 -3.55
CA LYS A 93 20.48 -5.81 -3.79
C LYS A 93 21.01 -6.93 -2.90
N GLN A 94 20.65 -6.95 -1.62
CA GLN A 94 21.02 -8.02 -0.69
C GLN A 94 20.41 -9.37 -1.09
N MET A 95 19.17 -9.38 -1.57
CA MET A 95 18.54 -10.59 -2.11
C MET A 95 19.31 -11.08 -3.35
N LEU A 96 19.56 -10.20 -4.31
CA LEU A 96 20.28 -10.52 -5.54
C LEU A 96 21.66 -11.14 -5.28
N GLN A 97 22.43 -10.62 -4.32
CA GLN A 97 23.74 -11.17 -3.93
C GLN A 97 23.68 -12.61 -3.39
N ARG A 98 22.52 -13.04 -2.87
CA ARG A 98 22.32 -14.39 -2.32
C ARG A 98 21.81 -15.38 -3.37
N GLU A 99 21.32 -14.91 -4.52
CA GLU A 99 20.75 -15.76 -5.56
C GLU A 99 21.82 -16.19 -6.58
N ARG A 100 21.95 -17.50 -6.80
CA ARG A 100 22.91 -18.07 -7.76
C ARG A 100 22.46 -17.94 -9.22
N TYR A 101 21.15 -17.95 -9.47
CA TYR A 101 20.56 -18.01 -10.81
C TYR A 101 19.94 -16.69 -11.26
N GLY A 102 20.24 -15.59 -10.56
CA GLY A 102 19.62 -14.29 -10.79
C GLY A 102 18.27 -14.14 -10.09
N LEU A 103 17.77 -12.91 -10.10
CA LEU A 103 16.45 -12.50 -9.59
C LEU A 103 15.70 -11.79 -10.73
N PHE A 104 14.39 -11.56 -10.58
CA PHE A 104 13.63 -10.67 -11.46
C PHE A 104 14.29 -9.29 -11.54
N SER A 105 14.20 -8.59 -12.67
CA SER A 105 14.72 -7.22 -12.75
C SER A 105 13.85 -6.26 -11.95
N ALA A 106 14.46 -5.23 -11.36
CA ALA A 106 13.75 -4.25 -10.55
C ALA A 106 14.13 -2.82 -10.95
N GLU A 107 13.12 -1.95 -11.04
CA GLU A 107 13.26 -0.50 -11.19
C GLU A 107 12.58 0.19 -9.99
N PHE A 108 13.25 1.21 -9.44
CA PHE A 108 12.77 1.94 -8.26
C PHE A 108 12.45 3.39 -8.65
N VAL A 109 11.18 3.79 -8.50
CA VAL A 109 10.69 5.08 -8.98
C VAL A 109 10.20 5.93 -7.81
N HIS A 110 10.86 7.06 -7.59
CA HIS A 110 10.40 8.05 -6.62
C HIS A 110 9.30 8.92 -7.23
N ALA A 111 8.07 8.73 -6.77
CA ALA A 111 6.91 9.43 -7.30
C ALA A 111 5.78 9.56 -6.27
N ASP A 112 5.17 10.74 -6.23
CA ASP A 112 3.85 10.94 -5.63
C ASP A 112 2.79 10.44 -6.62
N CYS A 113 2.34 9.20 -6.43
CA CYS A 113 1.37 8.55 -7.31
C CYS A 113 -0.02 9.23 -7.27
N CYS A 114 -0.27 10.15 -6.33
CA CYS A 114 -1.51 10.93 -6.27
C CYS A 114 -1.44 12.22 -7.13
N LYS A 115 -0.26 12.65 -7.57
CA LYS A 115 -0.08 13.94 -8.26
C LYS A 115 0.68 13.84 -9.57
N GLU A 116 1.57 12.87 -9.66
CA GLU A 116 2.49 12.75 -10.78
C GLU A 116 2.03 11.65 -11.76
N ASN A 117 2.37 11.82 -13.04
CA ASN A 117 2.17 10.80 -14.05
C ASN A 117 3.28 9.76 -13.92
N LEU A 118 2.99 8.61 -13.31
CA LEU A 118 3.96 7.56 -13.05
C LEU A 118 4.52 6.97 -14.36
N LYS A 119 3.68 6.80 -15.38
CA LYS A 119 4.07 6.26 -16.69
C LYS A 119 5.24 7.02 -17.31
N SER A 120 5.28 8.35 -17.15
CA SER A 120 6.36 9.21 -17.66
C SER A 120 7.70 9.07 -16.92
N LYS A 121 7.68 8.49 -15.71
CA LYS A 121 8.87 8.30 -14.87
C LYS A 121 9.48 6.90 -14.97
N ILE A 122 8.74 5.95 -15.55
CA ILE A 122 9.20 4.58 -15.76
C ILE A 122 10.11 4.58 -16.99
N SER A 123 11.36 4.20 -16.79
CA SER A 123 12.38 4.10 -17.84
C SER A 123 12.26 2.80 -18.64
N SER A 124 11.78 1.73 -18.00
CA SER A 124 11.45 0.48 -18.67
C SER A 124 10.09 0.53 -19.39
N HIS A 125 9.71 -0.57 -20.04
CA HIS A 125 8.42 -0.65 -20.70
C HIS A 125 7.27 -0.54 -19.67
N SER A 126 6.36 0.41 -19.84
CA SER A 126 5.35 0.78 -18.84
C SER A 126 4.03 0.00 -18.94
N GLU A 127 4.11 -1.26 -19.38
CA GLU A 127 2.95 -2.16 -19.40
C GLU A 127 3.15 -3.33 -18.44
N PHE A 128 2.14 -3.61 -17.63
CA PHE A 128 2.17 -4.61 -16.57
C PHE A 128 1.03 -5.60 -16.71
N ASP A 129 1.28 -6.83 -16.30
CA ASP A 129 0.28 -7.88 -16.21
C ASP A 129 -0.43 -7.82 -14.84
N LEU A 130 0.24 -7.26 -13.83
CA LEU A 130 -0.27 -7.12 -12.47
C LEU A 130 0.16 -5.79 -11.86
N VAL A 131 -0.78 -5.08 -11.23
CA VAL A 131 -0.52 -3.94 -10.35
C VAL A 131 -0.92 -4.30 -8.93
N SER A 132 -0.06 -4.02 -7.96
CA SER A 132 -0.29 -4.26 -6.54
C SER A 132 -0.29 -2.94 -5.77
N CYS A 133 -1.26 -2.74 -4.89
CA CYS A 133 -1.33 -1.62 -3.96
C CYS A 133 -1.77 -2.10 -2.57
N GLN A 134 -0.81 -2.28 -1.66
CA GLN A 134 -1.06 -2.88 -0.35
C GLN A 134 -1.09 -1.82 0.74
N PHE A 135 -2.23 -1.66 1.42
CA PHE A 135 -2.43 -0.71 2.52
C PHE A 135 -2.11 0.75 2.17
N ALA A 136 -2.42 1.21 0.94
CA ALA A 136 -2.07 2.58 0.53
C ALA A 136 -3.13 3.35 -0.26
N LEU A 137 -4.06 2.67 -0.95
CA LEU A 137 -5.03 3.33 -1.84
C LEU A 137 -5.85 4.42 -1.12
N HIS A 138 -6.22 4.17 0.14
CA HIS A 138 -7.03 5.09 0.94
C HIS A 138 -6.36 6.45 1.21
N TYR A 139 -5.02 6.57 1.14
CA TYR A 139 -4.36 7.88 1.25
C TYR A 139 -4.67 8.82 0.09
N SER A 140 -5.01 8.27 -1.09
CA SER A 140 -5.35 9.05 -2.28
C SER A 140 -6.73 9.71 -2.20
N PHE A 141 -7.60 9.27 -1.28
CA PHE A 141 -8.98 9.78 -1.12
C PHE A 141 -9.07 11.10 -0.36
N ILE A 142 -7.95 11.83 -0.23
CA ILE A 142 -7.96 13.20 0.30
C ILE A 142 -8.83 14.15 -0.53
N ASP A 143 -8.79 14.00 -1.85
CA ASP A 143 -9.61 14.72 -2.82
C ASP A 143 -9.79 13.87 -4.09
N GLU A 144 -10.75 14.25 -4.92
CA GLU A 144 -11.08 13.51 -6.14
C GLU A 144 -9.92 13.48 -7.14
N GLN A 145 -9.18 14.57 -7.28
CA GLN A 145 -8.08 14.66 -8.25
C GLN A 145 -6.96 13.68 -7.89
N SER A 146 -6.63 13.57 -6.61
CA SER A 146 -5.64 12.66 -6.06
C SER A 146 -6.04 11.20 -6.28
N ALA A 147 -7.29 10.85 -5.94
CA ALA A 147 -7.83 9.51 -6.15
C ALA A 147 -7.85 9.11 -7.63
N ARG A 148 -8.31 10.00 -8.52
CA ARG A 148 -8.31 9.78 -9.96
C ARG A 148 -6.92 9.59 -10.53
N THR A 149 -5.96 10.40 -10.10
CA THR A 149 -4.56 10.29 -10.56
C THR A 149 -3.94 8.98 -10.10
N PHE A 150 -4.18 8.58 -8.85
CA PHE A 150 -3.68 7.31 -8.31
C PHE A 150 -4.27 6.11 -9.05
N LEU A 151 -5.60 6.07 -9.23
CA LEU A 151 -6.27 4.99 -9.96
C LEU A 151 -5.88 4.96 -11.43
N ARG A 152 -5.69 6.11 -12.06
CA ARG A 152 -5.16 6.20 -13.43
C ARG A 152 -3.75 5.61 -13.50
N ASN A 153 -2.84 5.97 -12.61
CA ASN A 153 -1.49 5.38 -12.57
C ASN A 153 -1.54 3.85 -12.37
N ALA A 154 -2.49 3.36 -11.59
CA ALA A 154 -2.69 1.94 -11.32
C ALA A 154 -3.29 1.15 -12.49
N THR A 155 -4.04 1.81 -13.39
CA THR A 155 -4.84 1.12 -14.42
C THR A 155 -4.41 1.43 -15.85
N GLU A 156 -3.86 2.61 -16.13
CA GLU A 156 -3.47 3.03 -17.49
C GLU A 156 -2.28 2.23 -18.06
N THR A 157 -1.56 1.53 -17.18
CA THR A 157 -0.40 0.70 -17.48
C THR A 157 -0.73 -0.79 -17.45
N LEU A 158 -1.98 -1.18 -17.13
CA LEU A 158 -2.42 -2.57 -17.19
C LEU A 158 -2.67 -3.00 -18.62
N ARG A 159 -2.19 -4.19 -18.95
CA ARG A 159 -2.55 -4.87 -20.19
C ARG A 159 -4.00 -5.37 -20.12
N PRO A 160 -4.67 -5.56 -21.28
CA PRO A 160 -5.95 -6.25 -21.32
C PRO A 160 -5.86 -7.61 -20.63
N GLY A 161 -6.74 -7.85 -19.66
CA GLY A 161 -6.75 -9.07 -18.85
C GLY A 161 -5.81 -9.05 -17.63
N GLY A 162 -5.05 -7.97 -17.42
CA GLY A 162 -4.25 -7.78 -16.21
C GLY A 162 -5.11 -7.42 -14.99
N TYR A 163 -4.52 -7.56 -13.81
CA TYR A 163 -5.23 -7.34 -12.54
C TYR A 163 -4.65 -6.18 -11.73
N LEU A 164 -5.53 -5.38 -11.13
CA LEU A 164 -5.18 -4.52 -10.00
C LEU A 164 -5.59 -5.25 -8.71
N ILE A 165 -4.61 -5.52 -7.85
CA ILE A 165 -4.81 -6.17 -6.56
C ILE A 165 -4.39 -5.26 -5.42
N GLY A 166 -5.02 -5.41 -4.26
CA GLY A 166 -4.69 -4.57 -3.13
C GLY A 166 -5.42 -4.91 -1.85
N THR A 167 -5.01 -4.22 -0.79
CA THR A 167 -5.65 -4.29 0.52
C THR A 167 -5.92 -2.88 0.99
N LEU A 168 -7.12 -2.63 1.51
CA LEU A 168 -7.55 -1.33 1.99
C LEU A 168 -8.48 -1.49 3.21
N PRO A 169 -8.55 -0.48 4.09
CA PRO A 169 -9.55 -0.45 5.15
C PRO A 169 -10.97 -0.45 4.59
N ASP A 170 -11.85 -1.22 5.21
CA ASP A 170 -13.28 -1.24 4.88
C ASP A 170 -13.96 0.02 5.44
N ALA A 171 -14.35 0.92 4.55
CA ALA A 171 -14.96 2.19 4.90
C ALA A 171 -16.30 2.01 5.64
N GLU A 172 -17.13 1.04 5.25
CA GLU A 172 -18.41 0.79 5.91
C GLU A 172 -18.20 0.24 7.32
N ARG A 173 -17.24 -0.67 7.49
CA ARG A 173 -16.87 -1.19 8.81
C ARG A 173 -16.32 -0.10 9.72
N ILE A 174 -15.51 0.81 9.19
CA ILE A 174 -15.01 1.97 9.94
C ILE A 174 -16.18 2.86 10.39
N VAL A 175 -17.04 3.27 9.45
CA VAL A 175 -18.19 4.14 9.72
C VAL A 175 -19.14 3.52 10.73
N TRP A 176 -19.46 2.23 10.59
CA TRP A 176 -20.24 1.49 11.57
C TRP A 176 -19.59 1.53 12.96
N SER A 177 -18.28 1.23 13.03
CA SER A 177 -17.57 1.15 14.32
C SER A 177 -17.54 2.51 15.03
N VAL A 178 -17.27 3.60 14.32
CA VAL A 178 -17.21 4.93 14.94
C VAL A 178 -18.61 5.47 15.28
N ARG A 179 -19.66 5.14 14.52
CA ARG A 179 -21.04 5.55 14.86
C ARG A 179 -21.52 4.90 16.17
N GLU A 180 -21.22 3.61 16.36
CA GLU A 180 -21.57 2.88 17.59
C GLU A 180 -20.79 3.36 18.82
N ASN A 181 -19.67 4.07 18.63
CA ASN A 181 -18.77 4.51 19.70
C ASN A 181 -18.57 6.03 19.71
N ASP A 182 -19.60 6.81 19.36
CA ASP A 182 -19.59 8.28 19.38
C ASP A 182 -18.31 8.89 18.76
N GLY A 183 -18.01 8.48 17.53
CA GLY A 183 -16.90 8.98 16.73
C GLY A 183 -15.51 8.40 17.03
N GLU A 184 -15.36 7.54 18.06
CA GLU A 184 -14.08 6.91 18.38
C GLU A 184 -14.22 5.44 18.79
N PHE A 185 -13.73 4.54 17.95
CA PHE A 185 -13.52 3.15 18.36
C PHE A 185 -12.11 2.98 18.95
N ARG A 186 -12.00 2.31 20.09
CA ARG A 186 -10.71 2.01 20.71
C ARG A 186 -10.72 0.63 21.33
N ASN A 187 -9.63 -0.10 21.12
CA ASN A 187 -9.32 -1.28 21.89
C ASN A 187 -7.85 -1.24 22.34
N SER A 188 -7.37 -2.37 22.84
CA SER A 188 -6.02 -2.46 23.38
C SER A 188 -4.88 -2.42 22.33
N VAL A 189 -5.21 -2.47 21.05
CA VAL A 189 -4.27 -2.58 19.92
C VAL A 189 -4.43 -1.44 18.92
N CYS A 190 -5.67 -1.02 18.62
CA CYS A 190 -5.95 0.04 17.67
C CYS A 190 -6.92 1.09 18.20
N THR A 191 -6.84 2.27 17.61
CA THR A 191 -7.80 3.36 17.77
C THR A 191 -8.18 3.88 16.39
N ILE A 192 -9.47 4.11 16.18
CA ILE A 192 -10.03 4.74 15.00
C ILE A 192 -10.86 5.93 15.48
N ARG A 193 -10.47 7.14 15.12
CA ARG A 193 -11.20 8.37 15.48
C ARG A 193 -11.55 9.15 14.25
N TYR A 194 -12.84 9.35 13.99
CA TYR A 194 -13.28 10.17 12.87
C TYR A 194 -13.02 11.66 13.15
N ASP A 195 -12.54 12.43 12.17
CA ASP A 195 -12.05 13.80 12.40
C ASP A 195 -13.21 14.79 12.63
N ASN A 196 -14.26 14.72 11.79
CA ASN A 196 -15.43 15.59 11.89
C ASN A 196 -16.71 14.81 12.21
N LYS A 197 -17.13 14.79 13.48
CA LYS A 197 -18.34 14.03 13.91
C LYS A 197 -19.62 14.47 13.21
N ASP A 198 -19.73 15.74 12.80
CA ASP A 198 -20.94 16.27 12.17
C ASP A 198 -21.20 15.64 10.80
N GLU A 199 -20.15 15.18 10.12
CA GLU A 199 -20.24 14.48 8.85
C GLU A 199 -20.56 12.99 8.99
N LEU A 200 -20.51 12.41 10.19
CA LEU A 200 -20.63 10.95 10.37
C LEU A 200 -21.97 10.39 9.88
N GLN A 201 -23.03 11.19 9.81
CA GLN A 201 -24.31 10.76 9.25
C GLN A 201 -24.23 10.54 7.74
N SER A 202 -23.44 11.36 7.05
CA SER A 202 -23.22 11.27 5.60
C SER A 202 -21.79 11.69 5.27
N PRO A 203 -20.79 10.81 5.48
CA PRO A 203 -19.39 11.12 5.21
C PRO A 203 -19.21 11.56 3.75
N PRO A 204 -18.37 12.57 3.47
CA PRO A 204 -18.10 12.98 2.10
C PRO A 204 -17.37 11.86 1.33
N LEU A 205 -17.59 11.80 0.02
CA LEU A 205 -16.98 10.78 -0.84
C LEU A 205 -15.45 10.89 -0.92
N PHE A 206 -14.93 12.11 -0.77
CA PHE A 206 -13.51 12.41 -0.71
C PHE A 206 -13.25 13.35 0.48
N GLY A 207 -12.09 13.25 1.09
CA GLY A 207 -11.70 14.06 2.24
C GLY A 207 -12.29 13.61 3.58
N ALA A 208 -13.06 12.51 3.61
CA ALA A 208 -13.58 11.90 4.83
C ALA A 208 -12.46 11.33 5.71
N LYS A 209 -11.90 12.19 6.55
CA LYS A 209 -10.67 11.93 7.30
C LYS A 209 -10.95 11.22 8.62
N PHE A 210 -10.13 10.22 8.91
CA PHE A 210 -10.07 9.57 10.23
C PHE A 210 -8.62 9.39 10.65
N HIS A 211 -8.40 9.29 11.95
CA HIS A 211 -7.09 8.98 12.53
C HIS A 211 -7.05 7.51 12.88
N PHE A 212 -6.08 6.79 12.32
CA PHE A 212 -5.83 5.40 12.64
C PHE A 212 -4.54 5.29 13.42
N THR A 213 -4.63 4.64 14.59
CA THR A 213 -3.45 4.25 15.37
C THR A 213 -3.44 2.75 15.51
N LEU A 214 -2.29 2.14 15.22
CA LEU A 214 -2.05 0.73 15.39
C LEU A 214 -0.71 0.50 16.10
N ASP A 215 -0.79 0.30 17.41
CA ASP A 215 0.37 0.11 18.30
C ASP A 215 1.52 1.09 17.94
N SER A 216 2.76 0.61 17.80
CA SER A 216 3.92 1.42 17.40
C SER A 216 4.10 1.63 15.89
N GLN A 217 3.21 1.11 15.04
CA GLN A 217 3.48 0.99 13.60
C GLN A 217 2.80 2.04 12.74
N VAL A 218 1.57 2.41 13.09
CA VAL A 218 0.79 3.37 12.31
C VAL A 218 0.24 4.40 13.25
N ASN A 219 0.46 5.66 12.90
CA ASN A 219 -0.14 6.81 13.55
C ASN A 219 -0.20 7.95 12.53
N CYS A 220 -0.99 7.73 11.48
CA CYS A 220 -1.21 8.70 10.42
C CYS A 220 -2.72 8.85 10.15
N PRO A 221 -3.17 10.04 9.74
CA PRO A 221 -4.50 10.23 9.19
C PRO A 221 -4.66 9.49 7.88
N GLU A 222 -5.84 8.93 7.71
CA GLU A 222 -6.31 8.18 6.56
C GLU A 222 -7.63 8.77 6.07
N PHE A 223 -8.07 8.38 4.88
CA PHE A 223 -9.33 8.83 4.29
C PHE A 223 -10.21 7.63 3.95
N LEU A 224 -11.52 7.74 4.16
CA LEU A 224 -12.44 6.69 3.79
C LEU A 224 -12.42 6.50 2.26
N ALA A 225 -12.09 5.28 1.83
CA ALA A 225 -12.21 4.86 0.45
C ALA A 225 -13.47 3.99 0.32
N TYR A 226 -14.60 4.61 -0.01
CA TYR A 226 -15.86 3.89 -0.20
C TYR A 226 -15.75 2.97 -1.43
N PHE A 227 -15.77 1.65 -1.22
CA PHE A 227 -15.42 0.70 -2.28
C PHE A 227 -16.32 0.79 -3.54
N PRO A 228 -17.64 1.02 -3.44
CA PRO A 228 -18.47 1.26 -4.62
C PRO A 228 -18.10 2.52 -5.41
N LEU A 229 -17.42 3.51 -4.81
CA LEU A 229 -16.84 4.65 -5.52
C LEU A 229 -15.50 4.30 -6.17
N VAL A 230 -14.68 3.47 -5.51
CA VAL A 230 -13.40 2.96 -6.09
C VAL A 230 -13.64 2.20 -7.40
N MET A 231 -14.79 1.52 -7.50
CA MET A 231 -15.16 0.67 -8.64
C MET A 231 -15.80 1.43 -9.83
N GLN A 232 -15.99 2.75 -9.73
CA GLN A 232 -16.56 3.58 -10.82
C GLN A 232 -15.48 4.08 -11.78
#